data_AF-A0A382LFD5-F1
#
_entry.id   AF-A0A382LFD5-F1
#
_cell.length_a   1.000
_cell.length_b   1.000
_cell.length_c   1.000
_cell.angle_alpha   90.00
_cell.angle_beta   90.00
_cell.angle_gamma   90.00
#
_symmetry.space_group_name_H-M   'P 1'
#
loop_
_entity.id
_entity.type
_entity.pdbx_description
1 polymer ?
#
loop_
_entity_poly.entity_id
_entity_poly.type
_entity_poly.pdbx_seq_one_letter_code
_entity_poly.pdbx_strand_id
1 'polypeptide(L)'
;LEERQRSLDPEKSFLVQAPAGSGKTELLIQRYLRLLSRVEYPEQIISMTFTRKAAEEMKRRILEALKNAETKIEPRSPHQSETREHARQALQRDREKNWRLLENPNRLKILTIDSFCAGLIRQMPIVSSGGGPLDIMENSDVLYKEASKRILEMVEKDDQVGKRVRMILKHLDNSKTAFLDRIDQLYKIRDKWMIHFFDEFKIDYNKRKEYEKKFSKLIESNLRDLCRVIPDEFNSIISLASFAGQNCIKDNPQSPISILANITSLPRNQIDDLNLWKAIAELIYIKDGSI
;
A
#
# COMPACT_ATOMS: atom_id res chain seq x y z
N LEU A 1 -9.79 22.78 -28.77
CA LEU A 1 -8.46 23.01 -29.37
C LEU A 1 -7.60 23.93 -28.50
N GLU A 2 -8.14 25.06 -28.01
CA GLU A 2 -7.41 25.98 -27.12
C GLU A 2 -6.84 25.32 -25.84
N GLU A 3 -7.65 24.52 -25.13
CA GLU A 3 -7.20 23.83 -23.92
C GLU A 3 -6.03 22.87 -24.19
N ARG A 4 -6.06 22.21 -25.36
CA ARG A 4 -4.98 21.34 -25.82
C ARG A 4 -3.69 22.13 -26.02
N GLN A 5 -3.76 23.26 -26.72
CA GLN A 5 -2.59 24.13 -26.92
C GLN A 5 -2.06 24.71 -25.61
N ARG A 6 -2.94 25.12 -24.69
CA ARG A 6 -2.54 25.55 -23.34
C ARG A 6 -1.79 24.44 -22.62
N SER A 7 -2.31 23.22 -22.63
CA SER A 7 -1.67 22.07 -21.97
C SER A 7 -0.34 21.63 -22.60
N LEU A 8 0.05 22.18 -23.75
CA LEU A 8 1.37 22.00 -24.34
C LEU A 8 2.38 23.04 -23.87
N ASP A 9 1.97 24.11 -23.18
CA ASP A 9 2.85 25.15 -22.66
C ASP A 9 3.75 24.59 -21.53
N PRO A 10 5.07 24.48 -21.74
CA PRO A 10 5.97 23.88 -20.76
C PRO A 10 6.16 24.72 -19.50
N GLU A 11 5.82 26.01 -19.51
CA GLU A 11 6.03 26.92 -18.36
C GLU A 11 4.91 26.85 -17.32
N LYS A 12 3.85 26.10 -17.61
CA LYS A 12 2.69 25.97 -16.74
C LYS A 12 2.43 24.52 -16.37
N SER A 13 1.87 24.32 -15.18
CA SER A 13 1.41 23.02 -14.71
C SER A 13 -0.03 22.76 -15.15
N PHE A 14 -0.31 21.53 -15.59
CA PHE A 14 -1.64 21.13 -16.07
C PHE A 14 -2.06 19.78 -15.52
N LEU A 15 -3.34 19.67 -15.18
CA LEU A 15 -4.02 18.41 -14.93
C LEU A 15 -4.88 18.08 -16.16
N VAL A 16 -4.57 16.98 -16.84
CA VAL A 16 -5.29 16.56 -18.04
C VAL A 16 -6.24 15.40 -17.72
N GLN A 17 -7.52 15.74 -17.56
CA GLN A 17 -8.61 14.76 -17.45
C GLN A 17 -9.23 14.54 -18.83
N ALA A 18 -9.32 13.27 -19.25
CA ALA A 18 -9.90 12.92 -20.54
C ALA A 18 -10.34 11.44 -20.57
N PRO A 19 -11.30 11.04 -21.40
CA PRO A 19 -11.72 9.63 -21.52
C PRO A 19 -10.66 8.74 -22.15
N ALA A 20 -10.87 7.42 -22.15
CA ALA A 20 -10.05 6.51 -22.95
C ALA A 20 -10.15 6.87 -24.45
N GLY A 21 -9.05 6.71 -25.20
CA GLY A 21 -9.01 7.01 -26.65
C GLY A 21 -8.93 8.50 -27.02
N SER A 22 -8.94 9.42 -26.04
CA SER A 22 -8.90 10.88 -26.26
C SER A 22 -7.54 11.47 -26.69
N GLY A 23 -6.53 10.64 -26.91
CA GLY A 23 -5.20 11.09 -27.35
C GLY A 23 -4.30 11.66 -26.24
N LYS A 24 -4.54 11.36 -24.96
CA LYS A 24 -3.64 11.79 -23.85
C LYS A 24 -2.18 11.46 -24.09
N THR A 25 -1.91 10.26 -24.61
CA THR A 25 -0.55 9.82 -24.90
C THR A 25 0.09 10.70 -25.96
N GLU A 26 -0.65 11.04 -27.02
CA GLU A 26 -0.18 11.96 -28.07
C GLU A 26 0.12 13.33 -27.50
N LEU A 27 -0.74 13.84 -26.61
CA LEU A 27 -0.52 15.10 -25.93
C LEU A 27 0.77 15.10 -25.09
N LEU A 28 1.00 14.03 -24.33
CA LEU A 28 2.22 13.88 -23.53
C LEU A 28 3.48 13.80 -24.42
N ILE A 29 3.40 13.12 -25.57
CA ILE A 29 4.49 13.06 -26.55
C ILE A 29 4.79 14.46 -27.11
N GLN A 30 3.76 15.18 -27.56
CA GLN A 30 3.90 16.54 -28.06
C GLN A 30 4.51 17.47 -27.00
N ARG A 31 4.06 17.37 -25.74
CA ARG A 31 4.62 18.16 -24.63
C ARG A 31 6.08 17.80 -24.35
N TYR A 32 6.44 16.52 -24.39
CA TYR A 32 7.83 16.06 -24.22
C TYR A 32 8.74 16.62 -25.32
N LEU A 33 8.31 16.57 -26.59
CA LEU A 33 9.07 17.12 -27.72
C LEU A 33 9.26 18.64 -27.58
N ARG A 34 8.24 19.38 -27.11
CA ARG A 34 8.37 20.82 -26.81
C ARG A 34 9.35 21.12 -25.66
N LEU A 35 9.44 20.24 -24.67
CA LEU A 35 10.43 20.38 -23.60
C LEU A 35 11.84 20.14 -24.15
N LEU A 36 12.02 19.13 -25.02
CA LEU A 36 13.33 18.83 -25.63
C LEU A 36 13.90 20.01 -26.41
N SER A 37 13.07 20.84 -27.04
CA SER A 37 13.56 22.03 -27.75
C SER A 37 14.00 23.19 -26.85
N ARG A 38 13.77 23.10 -25.52
CA ARG A 38 14.04 24.17 -24.55
C ARG A 38 15.12 23.84 -23.53
N VAL A 39 15.28 22.57 -23.16
CA VAL A 39 16.22 22.16 -22.12
C VAL A 39 17.69 22.25 -22.58
N GLU A 40 18.60 22.24 -21.61
CA GLU A 40 20.04 22.16 -21.82
C GLU A 40 20.51 20.70 -21.91
N TYR A 41 19.86 19.81 -21.16
CA TYR A 41 20.10 18.37 -21.18
C TYR A 41 18.77 17.60 -21.24
N PRO A 42 18.63 16.54 -22.07
CA PRO A 42 17.43 15.70 -22.11
C PRO A 42 17.05 15.11 -20.76
N GLU A 43 18.05 14.85 -19.91
CA GLU A 43 17.88 14.30 -18.57
C GLU A 43 17.14 15.24 -17.60
N GLN A 44 17.01 16.52 -17.93
CA GLN A 44 16.19 17.48 -17.17
C GLN A 44 14.68 17.21 -17.33
N ILE A 45 14.28 16.38 -18.30
CA ILE A 45 12.89 16.01 -18.53
C ILE A 45 12.67 14.61 -17.96
N ILE A 46 11.86 14.53 -16.91
CA ILE A 46 11.48 13.25 -16.31
C ILE A 46 10.01 12.98 -16.63
N SER A 47 9.75 11.86 -17.32
CA SER A 47 8.40 11.34 -17.51
C SER A 47 8.26 10.04 -16.74
N MET A 48 7.22 9.94 -15.91
CA MET A 48 6.97 8.78 -15.05
C MET A 48 5.64 8.11 -15.41
N THR A 49 5.60 6.79 -15.27
CA THR A 49 4.39 5.99 -15.46
C THR A 49 4.34 4.81 -14.47
N PHE A 50 3.20 4.14 -14.41
CA PHE A 50 3.00 2.99 -13.52
C PHE A 50 3.58 1.69 -14.07
N THR A 51 3.70 1.52 -15.38
CA THR A 51 4.11 0.24 -15.98
C THR A 51 5.30 0.39 -16.90
N ARG A 52 6.19 -0.62 -16.92
CA ARG A 52 7.34 -0.66 -17.83
C ARG A 52 6.90 -0.58 -19.29
N LYS A 53 5.83 -1.31 -19.64
CA LYS A 53 5.22 -1.29 -20.98
C LYS A 53 4.79 0.11 -21.43
N ALA A 54 4.15 0.89 -20.54
CA ALA A 54 3.75 2.26 -20.88
C ALA A 54 4.97 3.19 -21.05
N ALA A 55 6.05 2.98 -20.28
CA ALA A 55 7.28 3.76 -20.40
C ALA A 55 7.96 3.48 -21.75
N GLU A 56 8.09 2.19 -22.10
CA GLU A 56 8.66 1.74 -23.36
C GLU A 56 7.84 2.22 -24.56
N GLU A 57 6.51 2.11 -24.49
CA GLU A 57 5.61 2.60 -25.54
C GLU A 57 5.74 4.11 -25.75
N MET A 58 5.80 4.89 -24.67
CA MET A 58 6.00 6.34 -24.76
C MET A 58 7.38 6.68 -25.36
N LYS A 59 8.43 6.00 -24.91
CA LYS A 59 9.80 6.17 -25.44
C LYS A 59 9.87 5.83 -26.93
N ARG A 60 9.27 4.71 -27.33
CA ARG A 60 9.17 4.28 -28.74
C ARG A 60 8.51 5.35 -29.59
N ARG A 61 7.35 5.87 -29.17
CA ARG A 61 6.61 6.89 -29.93
C ARG A 61 7.37 8.22 -30.06
N ILE A 62 8.09 8.64 -29.02
CA ILE A 62 8.94 9.84 -29.10
C ILE A 62 10.07 9.62 -30.12
N LEU A 63 10.74 8.47 -30.07
CA LEU A 63 11.81 8.15 -31.04
C LEU A 63 11.28 8.03 -32.46
N GLU A 64 10.09 7.44 -32.66
CA GLU A 64 9.41 7.38 -33.96
C GLU A 64 9.07 8.78 -34.47
N ALA A 65 8.55 9.66 -33.62
CA ALA A 65 8.27 11.05 -33.99
C ALA A 65 9.54 11.79 -34.43
N LEU A 66 10.66 11.62 -33.70
CA LEU A 66 11.96 12.18 -34.07
C LEU A 66 12.44 11.62 -35.42
N LYS A 67 12.45 10.29 -35.60
CA LYS A 67 12.86 9.67 -36.88
C LYS A 67 12.01 10.15 -38.06
N ASN A 68 10.69 10.21 -37.88
CA ASN A 68 9.77 10.66 -38.92
C ASN A 68 10.00 12.13 -39.30
N ALA A 69 10.42 12.98 -38.35
CA ALA A 69 10.75 14.37 -38.61
C ALA A 69 12.00 14.55 -39.49
N GLU A 70 12.89 13.56 -39.57
CA GLU A 70 14.02 13.58 -40.52
C GLU A 70 13.60 13.19 -41.94
N THR A 71 12.46 12.49 -42.09
CA THR A 71 11.98 12.06 -43.41
C THR A 71 11.25 13.20 -44.14
N LYS A 72 11.26 13.14 -45.49
CA LYS A 72 10.48 14.05 -46.36
C LYS A 72 9.00 13.63 -46.50
N ILE A 73 8.53 12.69 -45.69
CA ILE A 73 7.14 12.22 -45.78
C ILE A 73 6.21 13.28 -45.20
N GLU A 74 5.23 13.70 -45.99
CA GLU A 74 4.22 14.67 -45.55
C GLU A 74 3.26 14.05 -44.52
N PRO A 75 2.89 14.80 -43.45
CA PRO A 75 1.97 14.32 -42.44
C PRO A 75 0.58 14.13 -43.04
N ARG A 76 -0.12 13.07 -42.61
CA ARG A 76 -1.46 12.71 -43.12
C ARG A 76 -2.59 13.46 -42.40
N SER A 77 -2.28 14.20 -41.34
CA SER A 77 -3.27 14.98 -40.57
C SER A 77 -2.67 16.22 -39.91
N PRO A 78 -3.49 17.23 -39.55
CA PRO A 78 -3.02 18.45 -38.88
C PRO A 78 -2.25 18.18 -37.57
N HIS A 79 -2.74 17.24 -36.75
CA HIS A 79 -2.06 16.87 -35.50
C HIS A 79 -0.71 16.18 -35.74
N GLN A 80 -0.58 15.38 -36.80
CA GLN A 80 0.71 14.81 -37.18
C GLN A 80 1.68 15.91 -37.66
N SER A 81 1.17 16.96 -38.29
CA SER A 81 1.97 18.13 -38.66
C SER A 81 2.51 18.86 -37.43
N GLU A 82 1.67 19.11 -36.42
CA GLU A 82 2.08 19.71 -35.15
C GLU A 82 3.14 18.86 -34.42
N THR A 83 2.92 17.54 -34.30
CA THR A 83 3.89 16.63 -33.68
C THR A 83 5.22 16.63 -34.44
N ARG A 84 5.18 16.64 -35.78
CA ARG A 84 6.37 16.70 -36.63
C ARG A 84 7.16 17.99 -36.44
N GLU A 85 6.50 19.14 -36.34
CA GLU A 85 7.20 20.42 -36.12
C GLU A 85 7.86 20.46 -34.74
N HIS A 86 7.18 19.97 -33.69
CA HIS A 86 7.81 19.85 -32.37
C HIS A 86 9.02 18.89 -32.38
N ALA A 87 8.92 17.77 -33.10
CA ALA A 87 10.03 16.84 -33.28
C ALA A 87 11.20 17.46 -34.07
N ARG A 88 10.92 18.28 -35.09
CA ARG A 88 11.94 19.01 -35.86
C ARG A 88 12.70 20.00 -34.99
N GLN A 89 12.00 20.73 -34.14
CA GLN A 89 12.60 21.65 -33.17
C GLN A 89 13.45 20.90 -32.12
N ALA A 90 12.97 19.76 -31.64
CA ALA A 90 13.73 18.90 -30.73
C ALA A 90 15.01 18.36 -31.39
N LEU A 91 14.96 17.95 -32.67
CA LEU A 91 16.14 17.50 -33.42
C LEU A 91 17.12 18.63 -33.72
N GLN A 92 16.63 19.84 -34.00
CA GLN A 92 17.50 21.00 -34.13
C GLN A 92 18.28 21.21 -32.84
N ARG A 93 17.59 21.18 -31.68
CA ARG A 93 18.23 21.31 -30.37
C ARG A 93 19.19 20.16 -30.07
N ASP A 94 18.83 18.93 -30.43
CA ASP A 94 19.68 17.73 -30.34
C ASP A 94 21.00 17.91 -31.10
N ARG A 95 20.96 18.49 -32.31
CA ARG A 95 22.15 18.79 -33.12
C ARG A 95 22.96 19.94 -32.51
N GLU A 96 22.32 21.03 -32.11
CA GLU A 96 22.96 22.19 -31.47
C GLU A 96 23.73 21.80 -30.21
N LYS A 97 23.17 20.90 -29.41
CA LYS A 97 23.76 20.46 -28.14
C LYS A 97 24.50 19.11 -28.23
N ASN A 98 24.60 18.54 -29.45
CA ASN A 98 25.24 17.25 -29.74
C ASN A 98 24.77 16.13 -28.80
N TRP A 99 23.46 15.99 -28.59
CA TRP A 99 22.92 14.98 -27.68
C TRP A 99 22.89 13.57 -28.29
N ARG A 100 22.74 13.48 -29.61
CA ARG A 100 22.65 12.24 -30.40
C ARG A 100 21.55 11.31 -29.89
N LEU A 101 20.35 11.84 -29.68
CA LEU A 101 19.21 11.14 -29.08
C LEU A 101 18.79 9.86 -29.83
N LEU A 102 18.93 9.84 -31.16
CA LEU A 102 18.60 8.66 -31.97
C LEU A 102 19.61 7.51 -31.80
N GLU A 103 20.88 7.84 -31.54
CA GLU A 103 21.95 6.88 -31.23
C GLU A 103 21.93 6.50 -29.74
N ASN A 104 21.55 7.43 -28.87
CA ASN A 104 21.58 7.30 -27.41
C ASN A 104 20.18 7.50 -26.79
N PRO A 105 19.20 6.64 -27.10
CA PRO A 105 17.82 6.81 -26.63
C PRO A 105 17.68 6.70 -25.10
N ASN A 106 18.67 6.14 -24.40
CA ASN A 106 18.68 6.02 -22.94
C ASN A 106 18.85 7.35 -22.20
N ARG A 107 19.18 8.42 -22.92
CA ARG A 107 19.18 9.80 -22.39
C ARG A 107 17.77 10.32 -22.10
N LEU A 108 16.75 9.79 -22.77
CA LEU A 108 15.36 10.11 -22.49
C LEU A 108 14.92 9.45 -21.18
N LYS A 109 14.70 10.25 -20.12
CA LYS A 109 14.30 9.75 -18.79
C LYS A 109 12.79 9.51 -18.72
N ILE A 110 12.37 8.46 -19.42
CA ILE A 110 11.00 7.93 -19.41
C ILE A 110 11.04 6.64 -18.59
N LEU A 111 10.55 6.70 -17.36
CA LEU A 111 10.79 5.68 -16.33
C LEU A 111 9.47 5.25 -15.68
N THR A 112 9.48 4.10 -15.01
CA THR A 112 8.45 3.84 -14.00
C THR A 112 8.74 4.63 -12.72
N ILE A 113 7.72 4.84 -11.89
CA ILE A 113 7.90 5.44 -10.55
C ILE A 113 8.96 4.66 -9.76
N ASP A 114 8.88 3.33 -9.73
CA ASP A 114 9.86 2.49 -9.03
C ASP A 114 11.28 2.64 -9.58
N SER A 115 11.43 2.73 -10.91
CA SER A 115 12.74 2.87 -11.55
C SER A 115 13.38 4.23 -11.23
N PHE A 116 12.56 5.28 -11.12
CA PHE A 116 13.00 6.59 -10.67
C PHE A 116 13.45 6.55 -9.21
N CYS A 117 12.63 6.02 -8.30
CA CYS A 117 12.97 5.88 -6.89
C CYS A 117 14.23 5.04 -6.67
N ALA A 118 14.35 3.89 -7.35
CA ALA A 118 15.56 3.06 -7.30
C ALA A 118 16.79 3.79 -7.85
N GLY A 119 16.62 4.65 -8.87
CA GLY A 119 17.66 5.53 -9.38
C GLY A 119 18.16 6.52 -8.33
N LEU A 120 17.24 7.21 -7.64
CA LEU A 120 17.57 8.15 -6.56
C LEU A 120 18.31 7.47 -5.42
N ILE A 121 17.82 6.33 -4.94
CA ILE A 121 18.44 5.57 -3.84
C ILE A 121 19.88 5.18 -4.20
N ARG A 122 20.12 4.69 -5.43
CA ARG A 122 21.46 4.32 -5.91
C ARG A 122 22.43 5.51 -5.98
N GLN A 123 21.92 6.72 -6.22
CA GLN A 123 22.75 7.93 -6.24
C GLN A 123 23.07 8.44 -4.83
N MET A 124 22.31 8.03 -3.82
CA MET A 124 22.42 8.49 -2.43
C MET A 124 22.43 7.33 -1.42
N PRO A 125 23.37 6.37 -1.51
CA PRO A 125 23.36 5.16 -0.70
C PRO A 125 23.56 5.43 0.80
N ILE A 126 24.35 6.44 1.15
CA ILE A 126 24.61 6.83 2.55
C ILE A 126 23.34 7.43 3.18
N VAL A 127 22.75 8.43 2.53
CA VAL A 127 21.54 9.12 3.02
C VAL A 127 20.35 8.16 3.07
N SER A 128 20.30 7.22 2.13
CA SER A 128 19.26 6.20 2.07
C SER A 128 19.48 5.05 3.08
N SER A 129 20.46 5.15 3.98
CA SER A 129 20.82 4.11 4.95
C SER A 129 21.12 2.74 4.32
N GLY A 130 21.50 2.72 3.05
CA GLY A 130 21.69 1.49 2.27
C GLY A 130 23.03 0.81 2.54
N GLY A 131 24.00 1.51 3.14
CA GLY A 131 25.32 0.95 3.48
C GLY A 131 26.18 0.48 2.29
N GLY A 132 25.65 0.53 1.06
CA GLY A 132 26.25 -0.01 -0.15
C GLY A 132 25.25 -0.07 -1.33
N PRO A 133 25.62 -0.74 -2.44
CA PRO A 133 24.71 -1.01 -3.54
C PRO A 133 23.55 -1.89 -3.06
N LEU A 134 22.32 -1.47 -3.38
CA LEU A 134 21.09 -2.17 -3.02
C LEU A 134 20.51 -2.87 -4.24
N ASP A 135 20.20 -4.15 -4.08
CA ASP A 135 19.48 -4.94 -5.07
C ASP A 135 17.98 -4.96 -4.79
N ILE A 136 17.20 -5.01 -5.87
CA ILE A 136 15.74 -5.14 -5.78
C ILE A 136 15.42 -6.61 -5.51
N MET A 137 14.77 -6.87 -4.39
CA MET A 137 14.33 -8.21 -4.05
C MET A 137 12.88 -8.44 -4.52
N GLU A 138 12.66 -9.49 -5.31
CA GLU A 138 11.35 -9.79 -5.90
C GLU A 138 10.34 -10.37 -4.90
N ASN A 139 10.81 -11.17 -3.94
CA ASN A 139 9.96 -11.82 -2.94
C ASN A 139 10.30 -11.34 -1.53
N SER A 140 9.44 -10.50 -0.96
CA SER A 140 9.58 -9.94 0.39
C SER A 140 9.35 -10.93 1.53
N ASP A 141 8.69 -12.06 1.28
CA ASP A 141 8.32 -13.03 2.34
C ASP A 141 9.54 -13.59 3.08
N VAL A 142 10.67 -13.75 2.39
CA VAL A 142 11.92 -14.23 3.01
C VAL A 142 12.42 -13.24 4.06
N LEU A 143 12.42 -11.94 3.73
CA LEU A 143 12.85 -10.90 4.66
C LEU A 143 11.85 -10.68 5.80
N TYR A 144 10.55 -10.87 5.55
CA TYR A 144 9.55 -10.79 6.62
C TYR A 144 9.77 -11.89 7.65
N LYS A 145 9.96 -13.14 7.21
CA LYS A 145 10.26 -14.27 8.10
C LYS A 145 11.54 -14.03 8.91
N GLU A 146 12.58 -13.52 8.26
CA GLU A 146 13.84 -13.18 8.91
C GLU A 146 13.66 -12.06 9.95
N ALA A 147 12.94 -11.00 9.61
CA ALA A 147 12.64 -9.92 10.54
C ALA A 147 11.79 -10.40 11.74
N SER A 148 10.79 -11.24 11.50
CA SER A 148 9.95 -11.85 12.54
C SER A 148 10.76 -12.69 13.52
N LYS A 149 11.73 -13.49 13.03
CA LYS A 149 12.66 -14.24 13.88
C LYS A 149 13.52 -13.33 14.74
N ARG A 150 14.10 -12.27 14.15
CA ARG A 150 14.90 -11.28 14.90
C ARG A 150 14.09 -10.56 15.97
N ILE A 151 12.80 -10.30 15.73
CA ILE A 151 11.91 -9.74 16.75
C ILE A 151 11.68 -10.76 17.87
N LEU A 152 11.45 -12.04 17.54
CA LEU A 152 11.25 -13.09 18.53
C LEU A 152 12.50 -13.25 19.42
N GLU A 153 13.71 -13.19 18.86
CA GLU A 153 14.97 -13.23 19.62
C GLU A 153 15.09 -12.09 20.65
N MET A 154 14.42 -10.95 20.43
CA MET A 154 14.38 -9.86 21.42
C MET A 154 13.66 -10.25 22.71
N VAL A 155 12.97 -11.40 22.76
CA VAL A 155 12.35 -11.93 23.99
C VAL A 155 13.36 -12.12 25.13
N GLU A 156 14.64 -12.36 24.81
CA GLU A 156 15.71 -12.57 25.79
C GLU A 156 16.26 -11.26 26.36
N LYS A 157 15.97 -10.13 25.70
CA LYS A 157 16.44 -8.81 26.15
C LYS A 157 15.61 -8.29 27.31
N ASP A 158 16.25 -7.71 28.31
CA ASP A 158 15.59 -7.00 29.40
C ASP A 158 15.42 -5.50 29.10
N ASP A 159 14.83 -5.20 27.94
CA ASP A 159 14.49 -3.85 27.52
C ASP A 159 12.97 -3.72 27.28
N GLN A 160 12.54 -2.53 26.86
CA GLN A 160 11.13 -2.26 26.57
C GLN A 160 10.59 -3.09 25.40
N VAL A 161 11.45 -3.47 24.44
CA VAL A 161 11.05 -4.26 23.28
C VAL A 161 10.85 -5.71 23.68
N GLY A 162 11.80 -6.30 24.42
CA GLY A 162 11.68 -7.65 24.96
C GLY A 162 10.45 -7.81 25.86
N LYS A 163 10.14 -6.81 26.70
CA LYS A 163 8.90 -6.78 27.51
C LYS A 163 7.64 -6.86 26.64
N ARG A 164 7.61 -6.16 25.50
CA ARG A 164 6.47 -6.19 24.56
C ARG A 164 6.37 -7.51 23.82
N VAL A 165 7.49 -8.09 23.39
CA VAL A 165 7.53 -9.42 22.77
C VAL A 165 6.98 -10.47 23.73
N ARG A 166 7.41 -10.46 25.01
CA ARG A 166 6.89 -11.34 26.06
C ARG A 166 5.39 -11.16 26.30
N MET A 167 4.90 -9.91 26.27
CA MET A 167 3.47 -9.61 26.40
C MET A 167 2.66 -10.22 25.25
N ILE A 168 3.10 -10.05 24.00
CA ILE A 168 2.42 -10.63 22.84
C ILE A 168 2.46 -12.16 22.89
N LEU A 169 3.61 -12.77 23.22
CA LEU A 169 3.71 -14.22 23.39
C LEU A 169 2.73 -14.74 24.44
N LYS A 170 2.59 -14.06 25.58
CA LYS A 170 1.61 -14.42 26.61
C LYS A 170 0.18 -14.39 26.09
N HIS A 171 -0.16 -13.46 25.20
CA HIS A 171 -1.47 -13.39 24.53
C HIS A 171 -1.68 -14.46 23.46
N LEU A 172 -0.60 -15.14 23.02
CA LEU A 172 -0.61 -16.21 22.03
C LEU A 172 -0.26 -17.56 22.68
N ASP A 173 -0.59 -17.74 23.97
CA ASP A 173 -0.35 -18.96 24.75
C ASP A 173 1.11 -19.43 24.70
N ASN A 174 2.05 -18.48 24.64
CA ASN A 174 3.48 -18.69 24.49
C ASN A 174 3.88 -19.50 23.23
N SER A 175 3.01 -19.55 22.22
CA SER A 175 3.29 -20.21 20.95
C SER A 175 4.21 -19.36 20.07
N LYS A 176 5.46 -19.82 19.90
CA LYS A 176 6.45 -19.21 18.99
C LYS A 176 5.95 -19.21 17.54
N THR A 177 5.31 -20.30 17.11
CA THR A 177 4.76 -20.43 15.76
C THR A 177 3.66 -19.40 15.52
N ALA A 178 2.69 -19.30 16.44
CA ALA A 178 1.61 -18.32 16.31
C ALA A 178 2.15 -16.88 16.32
N PHE A 179 3.19 -16.61 17.12
CA PHE A 179 3.87 -15.31 17.10
C PHE A 179 4.44 -14.99 15.73
N LEU A 180 5.27 -15.87 15.17
CA LEU A 180 5.91 -15.67 13.86
C LEU A 180 4.85 -15.47 12.76
N ASP A 181 3.82 -16.30 12.74
CA ASP A 181 2.73 -16.19 11.75
C ASP A 181 2.01 -14.83 11.83
N ARG A 182 1.76 -14.34 13.06
CA ARG A 182 1.10 -13.04 13.27
C ARG A 182 1.98 -11.87 12.84
N ILE A 183 3.27 -11.89 13.15
CA ILE A 183 4.20 -10.84 12.73
C ILE A 183 4.39 -10.85 11.21
N ASP A 184 4.52 -12.03 10.59
CA ASP A 184 4.59 -12.17 9.13
C ASP A 184 3.32 -11.61 8.44
N GLN A 185 2.14 -11.91 8.99
CA GLN A 185 0.87 -11.33 8.51
C GLN A 185 0.88 -9.81 8.60
N LEU A 186 1.38 -9.23 9.69
CA LEU A 186 1.49 -7.78 9.84
C LEU A 186 2.43 -7.17 8.81
N TYR A 187 3.58 -7.78 8.52
CA TYR A 187 4.48 -7.30 7.48
C TYR A 187 3.84 -7.31 6.08
N LYS A 188 3.02 -8.32 5.78
CA LYS A 188 2.29 -8.39 4.49
C LYS A 188 1.30 -7.26 4.29
N ILE A 189 0.74 -6.73 5.38
CA ILE A 189 -0.17 -5.58 5.34
C ILE A 189 0.49 -4.30 5.87
N ARG A 190 1.83 -4.21 5.85
CA ARG A 190 2.60 -3.08 6.39
C ARG A 190 2.06 -1.74 5.92
N ASP A 191 1.78 -1.62 4.63
CA ASP A 191 1.30 -0.36 4.07
C ASP A 191 -0.07 0.02 4.62
N LYS A 192 -0.91 -0.91 5.10
CA LYS A 192 -2.22 -0.59 5.68
C LYS A 192 -2.13 0.03 7.08
N TRP A 193 -1.12 -0.34 7.87
CA TRP A 193 -1.00 0.12 9.26
C TRP A 193 0.15 1.11 9.49
N MET A 194 1.14 1.14 8.59
CA MET A 194 2.23 2.13 8.62
C MET A 194 1.93 3.43 7.88
N ILE A 195 0.80 3.57 7.16
CA ILE A 195 0.43 4.83 6.50
C ILE A 195 0.04 5.88 7.57
N HIS A 196 1.09 6.46 8.14
CA HIS A 196 1.17 7.75 8.80
C HIS A 196 2.18 8.54 7.96
N PHE A 197 1.84 8.84 6.70
CA PHE A 197 2.79 9.38 5.70
C PHE A 197 3.49 10.69 6.15
N PHE A 198 2.98 11.34 7.19
CA PHE A 198 3.52 12.59 7.73
C PHE A 198 3.69 12.59 9.26
N ASP A 199 3.25 11.55 9.98
CA ASP A 199 3.32 11.52 11.44
C ASP A 199 4.41 10.57 11.93
N GLU A 200 5.21 11.04 12.87
CA GLU A 200 6.19 10.21 13.57
C GLU A 200 5.44 9.09 14.33
N PHE A 201 5.69 7.83 13.99
CA PHE A 201 5.12 6.70 14.72
C PHE A 201 5.70 6.68 16.15
N LYS A 202 4.87 7.09 17.12
CA LYS A 202 5.24 7.13 18.54
C LYS A 202 4.47 6.04 19.26
N ILE A 203 5.15 5.32 20.14
CA ILE A 203 4.52 4.32 20.98
C ILE A 203 4.36 4.94 22.36
N ASP A 204 3.28 5.70 22.52
CA ASP A 204 2.93 6.38 23.76
C ASP A 204 1.51 5.99 24.23
N TYR A 205 1.19 6.39 25.46
CA TYR A 205 -0.08 6.07 26.10
C TYR A 205 -1.28 6.68 25.37
N ASN A 206 -1.13 7.89 24.81
CA ASN A 206 -2.22 8.59 24.14
C ASN A 206 -2.59 7.91 22.83
N LYS A 207 -1.59 7.55 22.01
CA LYS A 207 -1.77 6.78 20.78
C LYS A 207 -2.37 5.41 21.06
N ARG A 208 -1.91 4.72 22.12
CA ARG A 208 -2.52 3.46 22.56
C ARG A 208 -4.03 3.64 22.82
N LYS A 209 -4.40 4.64 23.63
CA LYS A 209 -5.80 4.92 23.96
C LYS A 209 -6.64 5.27 22.73
N GLU A 210 -6.05 5.98 21.76
CA GLU A 210 -6.69 6.28 20.49
C GLU A 210 -6.97 5.01 19.67
N TYR A 211 -5.99 4.12 19.54
CA TYR A 211 -6.17 2.84 18.85
C TYR A 211 -7.18 1.95 19.56
N GLU A 212 -7.11 1.82 20.88
CA GLU A 212 -8.10 1.08 21.68
C GLU A 212 -9.50 1.61 21.39
N LYS A 213 -9.71 2.93 21.39
CA LYS A 213 -11.01 3.53 21.05
C LYS A 213 -11.46 3.21 19.62
N LYS A 214 -10.55 3.23 18.64
CA LYS A 214 -10.87 2.88 17.24
C LYS A 214 -11.26 1.40 17.12
N PHE A 215 -10.52 0.50 17.75
CA PHE A 215 -10.81 -0.92 17.75
C PHE A 215 -12.11 -1.25 18.51
N SER A 216 -12.37 -0.62 19.65
CA SER A 216 -13.64 -0.76 20.39
C SER A 216 -14.82 -0.43 19.49
N LYS A 217 -14.78 0.72 18.79
CA LYS A 217 -15.85 1.10 17.84
C LYS A 217 -16.04 0.10 16.71
N LEU A 218 -14.96 -0.45 16.18
CA LEU A 218 -15.03 -1.46 15.13
C LEU A 218 -15.68 -2.75 15.64
N ILE A 219 -15.28 -3.21 16.83
CA ILE A 219 -15.87 -4.37 17.50
C ILE A 219 -17.37 -4.14 17.76
N GLU A 220 -17.73 -2.99 18.32
CA GLU A 220 -19.13 -2.61 18.57
C GLU A 220 -19.98 -2.56 17.30
N SER A 221 -19.39 -2.13 16.17
CA SER A 221 -20.06 -2.19 14.87
C SER A 221 -20.33 -3.64 14.45
N ASN A 222 -19.34 -4.52 14.55
CA ASN A 222 -19.51 -5.94 14.22
C ASN A 222 -20.53 -6.63 15.14
N LEU A 223 -20.51 -6.31 16.45
CA LEU A 223 -21.49 -6.82 17.40
C LEU A 223 -22.89 -6.33 17.07
N ARG A 224 -23.04 -5.08 16.61
CA ARG A 224 -24.34 -4.56 16.17
C ARG A 224 -24.88 -5.31 14.96
N ASP A 225 -24.03 -5.61 13.99
CA ASP A 225 -24.43 -6.38 12.82
C ASP A 225 -24.76 -7.83 13.19
N LEU A 226 -24.01 -8.44 14.11
CA LEU A 226 -24.34 -9.74 14.68
C LEU A 226 -25.73 -9.74 15.34
N CYS A 227 -26.01 -8.78 16.24
CA CYS A 227 -27.31 -8.67 16.92
C CYS A 227 -28.49 -8.46 15.96
N ARG A 228 -28.27 -7.97 14.73
CA ARG A 228 -29.34 -7.79 13.72
C ARG A 228 -29.70 -9.08 13.00
N VAL A 229 -28.79 -10.04 12.95
CA VAL A 229 -28.94 -11.29 12.18
C VAL A 229 -29.33 -12.46 13.09
N ILE A 230 -29.04 -12.36 14.40
CA ILE A 230 -29.44 -13.37 15.38
C ILE A 230 -30.99 -13.49 15.43
N PRO A 231 -31.57 -14.68 15.20
CA PRO A 231 -33.01 -14.91 15.30
C PRO A 231 -33.51 -14.80 16.75
N ASP A 232 -34.79 -14.45 16.94
CA ASP A 232 -35.40 -14.31 18.26
C ASP A 232 -35.38 -15.62 19.07
N GLU A 233 -35.42 -16.77 18.39
CA GLU A 233 -35.34 -18.11 18.98
C GLU A 233 -34.01 -18.33 19.73
N PHE A 234 -32.96 -17.58 19.36
CA PHE A 234 -31.66 -17.66 20.00
C PHE A 234 -31.71 -17.21 21.47
N ASN A 235 -32.72 -16.45 21.90
CA ASN A 235 -32.91 -16.10 23.32
C ASN A 235 -33.10 -17.33 24.22
N SER A 236 -33.59 -18.46 23.66
CA SER A 236 -33.73 -19.71 24.42
C SER A 236 -32.39 -20.21 24.98
N ILE A 237 -31.27 -19.91 24.30
CA ILE A 237 -29.94 -20.38 24.69
C ILE A 237 -29.40 -19.70 25.94
N ILE A 238 -29.96 -18.56 26.35
CA ILE A 238 -29.51 -17.81 27.53
C ILE A 238 -29.70 -18.64 28.81
N SER A 239 -30.80 -19.39 28.89
CA SER A 239 -31.06 -20.29 30.01
C SER A 239 -30.02 -21.43 30.10
N LEU A 240 -29.67 -22.01 28.94
CA LEU A 240 -28.65 -23.05 28.81
C LEU A 240 -27.25 -22.50 29.11
N ALA A 241 -26.95 -21.30 28.64
CA ALA A 241 -25.70 -20.60 28.89
C ALA A 241 -25.48 -20.29 30.38
N SER A 242 -26.53 -19.82 31.06
CA SER A 242 -26.50 -19.62 32.52
C SER A 242 -26.27 -20.94 33.26
N PHE A 243 -27.00 -21.99 32.90
CA PHE A 243 -26.82 -23.32 33.49
C PHE A 243 -25.40 -23.87 33.26
N ALA A 244 -24.89 -23.80 32.03
CA ALA A 244 -23.53 -24.22 31.69
C ALA A 244 -22.49 -23.44 32.49
N GLY A 245 -22.62 -22.11 32.57
CA GLY A 245 -21.73 -21.26 33.36
C GLY A 245 -21.70 -21.63 34.84
N GLN A 246 -22.85 -21.89 35.45
CA GLN A 246 -22.95 -22.30 36.86
C GLN A 246 -22.27 -23.64 37.14
N ASN A 247 -22.37 -24.61 36.22
CA ASN A 247 -21.68 -25.89 36.36
C ASN A 247 -20.17 -25.73 36.14
N CYS A 248 -19.76 -24.93 35.14
CA CYS A 248 -18.34 -24.63 34.93
C CYS A 248 -17.70 -23.94 36.15
N ILE A 249 -18.41 -23.04 36.86
CA ILE A 249 -17.87 -22.44 38.09
C ILE A 249 -17.53 -23.51 39.14
N LYS A 250 -18.30 -24.61 39.22
CA LYS A 250 -18.06 -25.68 40.19
C LYS A 250 -16.93 -26.60 39.76
N ASP A 251 -16.92 -27.01 38.49
CA ASP A 251 -16.05 -28.09 38.00
C ASP A 251 -14.76 -27.59 37.35
N ASN A 252 -14.80 -26.43 36.69
CA ASN A 252 -13.65 -25.80 36.04
C ASN A 252 -13.79 -24.26 36.02
N PRO A 253 -13.47 -23.58 37.12
CA PRO A 253 -13.62 -22.11 37.23
C PRO A 253 -12.82 -21.32 36.18
N GLN A 254 -11.78 -21.92 35.60
CA GLN A 254 -10.94 -21.29 34.58
C GLN A 254 -11.55 -21.35 33.18
N SER A 255 -12.65 -22.10 32.99
CA SER A 255 -13.37 -22.14 31.72
C SER A 255 -13.91 -20.74 31.35
N PRO A 256 -13.74 -20.28 30.10
CA PRO A 256 -14.34 -19.03 29.62
C PRO A 256 -15.87 -18.99 29.77
N ILE A 257 -16.53 -20.15 29.78
CA ILE A 257 -17.98 -20.30 29.92
C ILE A 257 -18.46 -19.92 31.34
N SER A 258 -17.58 -19.95 32.35
CA SER A 258 -17.93 -19.64 33.74
C SER A 258 -18.54 -18.25 33.93
N ILE A 259 -18.14 -17.27 33.10
CA ILE A 259 -18.65 -15.89 33.14
C ILE A 259 -20.15 -15.80 32.82
N LEU A 260 -20.72 -16.82 32.17
CA LEU A 260 -22.12 -16.86 31.78
C LEU A 260 -23.06 -17.24 32.93
N ALA A 261 -22.55 -17.64 34.10
CA ALA A 261 -23.37 -18.22 35.19
C ALA A 261 -24.61 -17.39 35.59
N ASN A 262 -24.53 -16.07 35.49
CA ASN A 262 -25.60 -15.14 35.87
C ASN A 262 -26.17 -14.36 34.68
N ILE A 263 -25.98 -14.84 33.44
CA ILE A 263 -26.53 -14.19 32.26
C ILE A 263 -28.06 -14.33 32.24
N THR A 264 -28.77 -13.22 32.09
CA THR A 264 -30.25 -13.17 32.10
C THR A 264 -30.84 -12.72 30.76
N SER A 265 -30.04 -12.11 29.89
CA SER A 265 -30.43 -11.66 28.57
C SER A 265 -29.27 -11.77 27.59
N LEU A 266 -29.55 -11.63 26.29
CA LEU A 266 -28.47 -11.47 25.30
C LEU A 266 -27.56 -10.29 25.68
N PRO A 267 -26.22 -10.43 25.51
CA PRO A 267 -25.30 -9.33 25.78
C PRO A 267 -25.53 -8.17 24.81
N ARG A 268 -25.20 -6.95 25.23
CA ARG A 268 -25.35 -5.76 24.40
C ARG A 268 -24.28 -5.73 23.31
N ASN A 269 -24.46 -4.83 22.35
CA ASN A 269 -23.49 -4.55 21.29
C ASN A 269 -22.38 -3.56 21.72
N GLN A 270 -21.95 -3.64 22.99
CA GLN A 270 -20.95 -2.76 23.59
C GLN A 270 -19.66 -3.54 23.88
N ILE A 271 -18.51 -2.86 23.88
CA ILE A 271 -17.20 -3.51 24.10
C ILE A 271 -17.12 -4.22 25.47
N ASP A 272 -17.78 -3.68 26.48
CA ASP A 272 -17.79 -4.24 27.84
C ASP A 272 -18.42 -5.65 27.90
N ASP A 273 -19.32 -5.95 26.96
CA ASP A 273 -20.04 -7.21 26.88
C ASP A 273 -19.33 -8.22 25.93
N LEU A 274 -18.17 -7.86 25.35
CA LEU A 274 -17.45 -8.71 24.39
C LEU A 274 -17.05 -10.07 24.95
N ASN A 275 -16.66 -10.14 26.23
CA ASN A 275 -16.27 -11.40 26.86
C ASN A 275 -17.47 -12.35 27.02
N LEU A 276 -18.68 -11.82 27.23
CA LEU A 276 -19.90 -12.62 27.24
C LEU A 276 -20.19 -13.19 25.84
N TRP A 277 -20.06 -12.38 24.79
CA TRP A 277 -20.20 -12.84 23.41
C TRP A 277 -19.21 -13.95 23.05
N LYS A 278 -17.94 -13.81 23.46
CA LYS A 278 -16.92 -14.85 23.25
C LYS A 278 -17.24 -16.14 24.01
N ALA A 279 -17.70 -16.05 25.24
CA ALA A 279 -18.08 -17.21 26.03
C ALA A 279 -19.32 -17.92 25.44
N ILE A 280 -20.29 -17.17 24.91
CA ILE A 280 -21.43 -17.75 24.18
C ILE A 280 -20.95 -18.47 22.92
N ALA A 281 -20.02 -17.88 22.16
CA ALA A 281 -19.44 -18.54 21.00
C ALA A 281 -18.72 -19.85 21.39
N GLU A 282 -17.89 -19.84 22.43
CA GLU A 282 -17.19 -21.04 22.94
C GLU A 282 -18.16 -22.16 23.37
N LEU A 283 -19.33 -21.80 23.90
CA LEU A 283 -20.36 -22.77 24.29
C LEU A 283 -21.04 -23.44 23.09
N ILE A 284 -21.23 -22.70 22.00
CA ILE A 284 -22.05 -23.13 20.86
C ILE A 284 -21.21 -23.81 19.78
N TYR A 285 -19.97 -23.34 19.56
CA TYR A 285 -19.11 -23.89 18.53
C TYR A 285 -18.37 -25.13 19.03
N ILE A 286 -18.37 -26.18 18.22
CA ILE A 286 -17.44 -27.30 18.36
C ILE A 286 -16.03 -26.82 17.96
N LYS A 287 -14.96 -27.47 18.44
CA LYS A 287 -13.55 -27.08 18.22
C LYS A 287 -13.14 -26.85 16.75
N ASP A 288 -13.94 -27.28 15.77
CA ASP A 288 -13.73 -27.07 14.34
C ASP A 288 -14.56 -25.90 13.74
N GLY A 289 -15.36 -25.20 14.54
CA GLY A 289 -16.17 -24.06 14.13
C GLY A 289 -17.55 -24.42 13.55
N SER A 290 -17.97 -25.69 13.62
CA SER A 290 -19.34 -26.11 13.34
C SER A 290 -20.25 -25.95 14.57
N ILE A 291 -21.57 -25.84 14.32
CA ILE A 291 -22.62 -25.85 15.35
C ILE A 291 -23.15 -27.27 15.48
#